data_AF-A0A5N9CB68-F1
#
_entry.id   AF-A0A5N9CB68-F1
#
_cell.length_a   1.000
_cell.length_b   1.000
_cell.length_c   1.000
_cell.angle_alpha   90.00
_cell.angle_beta   90.00
_cell.angle_gamma   90.00
#
_symmetry.space_group_name_H-M   'P 1'
#
loop_
_entity.id
_entity.type
_entity.pdbx_description
1 polymer ?
#
loop_
_entity_poly.entity_id
_entity_poly.type
_entity_poly.pdbx_seq_one_letter_code
_entity_poly.pdbx_strand_id
1 'polypeptide(L)'
;MIGILFALIAATAWAVSAIVARIGLQHIGTLNATFFSLISSFIVLTIVSLAIDPRAIFAFPIIAIPWFIANGTLNFVFGRLFNYSSINYLGVARATPIMAIAPLISTGLAVAFFDEKITPLLLVGTTSIIVGIIAIATDNS
;
A
#
# COMPACT_ATOMS: atom_id res chain seq x y z
N MET A 1 2.94 12.27 20.09
CA MET A 1 4.35 12.20 19.63
C MET A 1 4.74 10.81 19.11
N ILE A 2 4.37 9.70 19.77
CA ILE A 2 4.71 8.33 19.31
C ILE A 2 4.25 8.02 17.88
N GLY A 3 3.07 8.52 17.46
CA GLY A 3 2.55 8.31 16.11
C GLY A 3 3.38 8.94 15.00
N ILE A 4 4.01 10.09 15.25
CA ILE A 4 4.90 10.76 14.28
C ILE A 4 6.16 9.89 14.07
N LEU A 5 6.70 9.33 15.16
CA LEU A 5 7.85 8.43 15.10
C LEU A 5 7.51 7.17 14.29
N PHE A 6 6.36 6.54 14.54
CA PHE A 6 5.92 5.39 13.75
C PHE A 6 5.68 5.72 12.28
N ALA A 7 5.14 6.91 11.98
CA ALA A 7 4.96 7.35 10.61
C ALA A 7 6.29 7.50 9.86
N LEU A 8 7.33 8.06 10.51
CA LEU A 8 8.67 8.19 9.93
C LEU A 8 9.34 6.82 9.72
N ILE A 9 9.23 5.92 10.70
CA ILE A 9 9.75 4.55 10.57
C ILE A 9 9.03 3.81 9.42
N ALA A 10 7.71 3.95 9.33
CA ALA A 10 6.93 3.35 8.25
C ALA A 10 7.34 3.91 6.89
N ALA A 11 7.45 5.24 6.76
CA ALA A 11 7.83 5.89 5.50
C ALA A 11 9.24 5.46 5.04
N THR A 12 10.21 5.41 5.96
CA THR A 12 11.57 4.95 5.65
C THR A 12 11.60 3.46 5.29
N ALA A 13 10.88 2.61 6.02
CA ALA A 13 10.77 1.19 5.69
C ALA A 13 10.14 0.95 4.30
N TRP A 14 9.10 1.72 3.95
CA TRP A 14 8.48 1.67 2.62
C TRP A 14 9.45 2.11 1.53
N ALA A 15 10.20 3.20 1.73
CA ALA A 15 11.20 3.68 0.77
C ALA A 15 12.31 2.65 0.54
N VAL A 16 12.88 2.09 1.62
CA VAL A 16 13.91 1.04 1.52
C VAL A 16 13.34 -0.20 0.84
N SER A 17 12.13 -0.62 1.19
CA SER A 17 11.47 -1.78 0.58
C SER A 17 11.30 -1.61 -0.93
N ALA A 18 10.92 -0.42 -1.42
CA ALA A 18 10.77 -0.16 -2.85
C ALA A 18 12.11 -0.28 -3.60
N ILE A 19 13.21 0.20 -3.02
CA ILE A 19 14.56 0.09 -3.60
C ILE A 19 15.00 -1.38 -3.65
N VAL A 20 14.86 -2.11 -2.53
CA VAL A 20 15.22 -3.54 -2.45
C VAL A 20 14.36 -4.37 -3.43
N ALA A 21 13.07 -4.08 -3.52
CA ALA A 21 12.18 -4.73 -4.47
C ALA A 21 12.62 -4.47 -5.92
N ARG A 22 13.02 -3.23 -6.26
CA ARG A 22 13.55 -2.89 -7.58
C ARG A 22 14.82 -3.69 -7.91
N ILE A 23 15.73 -3.87 -6.97
CA ILE A 23 16.95 -4.67 -7.16
C ILE A 23 16.58 -6.15 -7.41
N GLY A 24 15.66 -6.70 -6.63
CA GLY A 24 15.18 -8.07 -6.84
C GLY A 24 14.54 -8.26 -8.22
N LEU A 25 13.68 -7.33 -8.63
CA LEU A 25 12.98 -7.34 -9.92
C LEU A 25 13.90 -7.29 -11.15
N GLN A 26 15.15 -6.85 -11.01
CA GLN A 26 16.13 -6.91 -12.11
C GLN A 26 16.56 -8.34 -12.46
N HIS A 27 16.42 -9.28 -11.52
CA HIS A 27 16.91 -10.65 -11.64
C HIS A 27 15.78 -11.67 -11.77
N ILE A 28 14.57 -11.34 -11.32
CA ILE A 28 13.40 -12.22 -11.36
C ILE A 28 12.18 -11.50 -11.92
N GLY A 29 11.30 -12.25 -12.59
CA GLY A 29 10.05 -11.69 -13.10
C GLY A 29 9.13 -11.16 -11.99
N THR A 30 8.30 -10.16 -12.33
CA THR A 30 7.37 -9.48 -11.41
C THR A 30 6.44 -10.44 -10.68
N LEU A 31 5.94 -11.47 -11.37
CA LEU A 31 5.04 -12.46 -10.77
C LEU A 31 5.76 -13.28 -9.69
N ASN A 32 6.99 -13.72 -9.96
CA ASN A 32 7.80 -14.48 -9.00
C ASN A 32 8.17 -13.62 -7.80
N ALA A 33 8.59 -12.36 -8.02
CA ALA A 33 8.86 -11.42 -6.94
C ALA A 33 7.64 -11.19 -6.05
N THR A 34 6.46 -11.05 -6.66
CA THR A 34 5.18 -10.91 -5.95
C THR A 34 4.90 -12.16 -5.12
N PHE A 35 5.05 -13.35 -5.70
CA PHE A 35 4.84 -14.62 -5.00
C PHE A 35 5.75 -14.79 -3.79
N PHE A 36 7.06 -14.55 -3.93
CA PHE A 36 8.00 -14.61 -2.81
C PHE A 36 7.68 -13.58 -1.72
N SER A 37 7.27 -12.38 -2.13
CA SER A 37 6.84 -11.35 -1.21
C SER A 37 5.61 -11.77 -0.40
N LEU A 38 4.64 -12.42 -1.04
CA LEU A 38 3.43 -12.93 -0.38
C LEU A 38 3.75 -14.03 0.62
N ILE A 39 4.60 -14.99 0.24
CA ILE A 39 5.03 -16.07 1.15
C ILE A 39 5.79 -15.49 2.34
N SER A 40 6.74 -14.59 2.10
CA SER A 40 7.52 -13.95 3.17
C SER A 40 6.60 -13.17 4.11
N SER A 41 5.68 -12.38 3.56
CA SER A 41 4.72 -11.60 4.36
C SER A 41 3.80 -12.52 5.17
N PHE A 42 3.32 -13.61 4.58
CA PHE A 42 2.48 -14.59 5.26
C PHE A 42 3.21 -15.25 6.44
N ILE A 43 4.45 -15.71 6.24
CA ILE A 43 5.25 -16.34 7.29
C ILE A 43 5.51 -15.36 8.44
N VAL A 44 6.01 -14.16 8.12
CA VAL A 44 6.35 -13.16 9.14
C VAL A 44 5.11 -12.70 9.91
N LEU A 45 4.01 -12.39 9.22
CA LEU A 45 2.77 -11.98 9.89
C LEU A 45 2.18 -13.10 10.74
N THR A 46 2.24 -14.34 10.29
CA THR A 46 1.74 -15.48 11.07
C THR A 46 2.56 -15.68 12.35
N ILE A 47 3.89 -15.61 12.27
CA ILE A 47 4.78 -15.73 13.44
C ILE A 47 4.51 -14.59 14.44
N VAL A 48 4.46 -13.34 13.96
CA VAL A 48 4.20 -12.18 14.81
C VAL A 48 2.81 -12.25 15.42
N SER A 49 1.79 -12.63 14.65
CA SER A 49 0.42 -12.77 15.16
C SER A 49 0.32 -13.85 16.24
N LEU A 50 0.97 -15.01 16.03
CA LEU A 50 1.02 -16.08 17.03
C LEU A 50 1.78 -15.68 18.29
N ALA A 51 2.82 -14.84 18.16
CA ALA A 51 3.60 -14.36 19.30
C ALA A 51 2.83 -13.34 20.17
N ILE A 52 1.96 -12.53 19.57
CA ILE A 52 1.20 -11.49 20.26
C ILE A 52 -0.10 -12.05 20.86
N ASP A 53 -0.92 -12.72 20.06
CA ASP A 53 -2.17 -13.32 20.51
C ASP A 53 -2.51 -14.58 19.68
N PRO A 54 -2.12 -15.77 20.16
CA PRO A 54 -2.40 -17.03 19.47
C PRO A 54 -3.90 -17.35 19.33
N ARG A 55 -4.74 -16.80 20.21
CA ARG A 55 -6.18 -17.13 20.24
C ARG A 55 -6.99 -16.22 19.33
N ALA A 56 -6.55 -14.99 19.13
CA ALA A 56 -7.18 -14.05 18.20
C ALA A 56 -7.29 -14.59 16.77
N ILE A 57 -6.35 -15.43 16.34
CA ILE A 57 -6.29 -16.02 14.98
C ILE A 57 -7.45 -17.02 14.71
N PHE A 58 -8.21 -17.40 15.72
CA PHE A 58 -9.38 -18.26 15.55
C PHE A 58 -10.67 -17.60 16.02
N ALA A 59 -10.59 -16.36 16.53
CA ALA A 59 -11.68 -15.67 17.21
C ALA A 59 -12.41 -14.65 16.32
N PHE A 60 -12.53 -14.92 15.01
CA PHE A 60 -13.26 -14.04 14.09
C PHE A 60 -14.64 -14.58 13.73
N PRO A 61 -15.64 -13.70 13.55
CA PRO A 61 -16.95 -14.12 13.08
C PRO A 61 -16.87 -14.60 11.63
N ILE A 62 -17.59 -15.69 11.31
CA ILE A 62 -17.60 -16.30 9.97
C ILE A 62 -17.96 -15.28 8.86
N ILE A 63 -18.78 -14.28 9.19
CA ILE A 63 -19.22 -13.23 8.27
C ILE A 63 -18.10 -12.26 7.87
N ALA A 64 -17.00 -12.21 8.63
CA ALA A 64 -15.82 -11.40 8.30
C ALA A 64 -14.91 -12.10 7.28
N ILE A 65 -15.01 -13.42 7.12
CA ILE A 65 -14.13 -14.19 6.22
C ILE A 65 -14.20 -13.68 4.77
N PRO A 66 -15.37 -13.47 4.16
CA PRO A 66 -15.45 -12.94 2.79
C PRO A 66 -14.78 -11.57 2.63
N TRP A 67 -14.90 -10.70 3.65
CA TRP A 67 -14.27 -9.39 3.64
C TRP A 67 -12.75 -9.47 3.74
N PHE A 68 -12.21 -10.37 4.56
CA PHE A 68 -10.78 -10.62 4.62
C PHE A 68 -10.24 -11.24 3.33
N ILE A 69 -10.98 -12.15 2.71
CA ILE A 69 -10.62 -12.72 1.40
C ILE A 69 -10.59 -11.60 0.36
N ALA A 70 -11.65 -10.80 0.26
CA ALA A 70 -11.73 -9.69 -0.69
C ALA A 70 -10.60 -8.67 -0.48
N ASN A 71 -10.36 -8.24 0.76
CA ASN A 71 -9.28 -7.33 1.10
C ASN A 71 -7.91 -7.95 0.77
N GLY A 72 -7.71 -9.21 1.13
CA GLY A 72 -6.48 -9.95 0.86
C GLY A 72 -6.17 -10.05 -0.63
N THR A 73 -7.16 -10.42 -1.43
CA THR A 73 -7.01 -10.51 -2.89
C THR A 73 -6.76 -9.14 -3.51
N LEU A 74 -7.53 -8.12 -3.16
CA LEU A 74 -7.37 -6.77 -3.73
C LEU A 74 -6.04 -6.13 -3.34
N ASN A 75 -5.65 -6.22 -2.07
CA ASN A 75 -4.46 -5.55 -1.56
C ASN A 75 -3.18 -6.31 -1.92
N PHE A 76 -3.14 -7.59 -1.58
CA PHE A 76 -1.92 -8.39 -1.69
C PHE A 76 -1.74 -9.04 -3.06
N VAL A 77 -2.81 -9.53 -3.71
CA VAL A 77 -2.64 -10.15 -5.04
C VAL A 77 -2.58 -9.06 -6.11
N PHE A 78 -3.63 -8.27 -6.27
CA PHE A 78 -3.69 -7.24 -7.30
C PHE A 78 -2.83 -6.02 -6.96
N GLY A 79 -2.98 -5.46 -5.76
CA GLY A 79 -2.25 -4.27 -5.34
C GLY A 79 -0.74 -4.48 -5.37
N ARG A 80 -0.22 -5.57 -4.80
CA ARG A 80 1.22 -5.89 -4.83
C ARG A 80 1.72 -6.15 -6.24
N LEU A 81 0.98 -6.92 -7.04
CA LEU A 81 1.39 -7.23 -8.41
C LEU A 81 1.49 -5.97 -9.26
N PHE A 82 0.48 -5.10 -9.22
CA PHE A 82 0.50 -3.83 -9.95
C PHE A 82 1.55 -2.87 -9.41
N ASN A 83 1.78 -2.85 -8.09
CA ASN A 83 2.86 -2.09 -7.49
C ASN A 83 4.24 -2.55 -8.02
N TYR A 84 4.55 -3.85 -7.93
CA TYR A 84 5.82 -4.38 -8.42
C TYR A 84 5.96 -4.25 -9.94
N SER A 85 4.85 -4.37 -10.68
CA SER A 85 4.81 -4.11 -12.12
C SER A 85 5.18 -2.67 -12.43
N SER A 86 4.55 -1.70 -11.76
CA SER A 86 4.87 -0.27 -11.93
C SER A 86 6.33 0.03 -11.60
N ILE A 87 6.85 -0.56 -10.52
CA ILE A 87 8.26 -0.43 -10.14
C ILE A 87 9.16 -1.07 -11.18
N ASN A 88 8.79 -2.21 -11.77
CA ASN A 88 9.58 -2.91 -12.79
C ASN A 88 9.64 -2.13 -14.12
N TYR A 89 8.50 -1.60 -14.58
CA TYR A 89 8.43 -0.89 -15.87
C TYR A 89 8.90 0.56 -15.79
N LEU A 90 8.55 1.29 -14.73
CA LEU A 90 8.79 2.75 -14.63
C LEU A 90 9.98 3.09 -13.73
N GLY A 91 10.44 2.15 -12.91
CA GLY A 91 11.39 2.42 -11.84
C GLY A 91 10.74 3.12 -10.64
N VAL A 92 11.45 3.11 -9.50
CA VAL A 92 10.94 3.64 -8.22
C VAL A 92 10.62 5.14 -8.32
N ALA A 93 11.49 5.92 -8.96
CA ALA A 93 11.34 7.39 -9.05
C ALA A 93 10.05 7.83 -9.76
N ARG A 94 9.59 7.08 -10.77
CA ARG A 94 8.35 7.39 -11.51
C ARG A 94 7.13 6.68 -10.93
N ALA A 95 7.29 5.50 -10.33
CA ALA A 95 6.18 4.77 -9.72
C ALA A 95 5.66 5.46 -8.44
N THR A 96 6.54 6.02 -7.61
CA THR A 96 6.17 6.62 -6.33
C THR A 96 5.17 7.79 -6.47
N PRO A 97 5.38 8.78 -7.35
CA PRO A 97 4.42 9.87 -7.54
C PRO A 97 3.06 9.39 -8.05
N ILE A 98 3.05 8.36 -8.92
CA ILE A 98 1.80 7.78 -9.42
C ILE A 98 1.02 7.15 -8.27
N MET A 99 1.69 6.42 -7.37
CA MET A 99 1.01 5.83 -6.20
C MET A 99 0.47 6.89 -5.23
N ALA A 100 1.09 8.06 -5.16
CA ALA A 100 0.65 9.12 -4.28
C ALA A 100 -0.75 9.65 -4.64
N ILE A 101 -1.31 9.32 -5.82
CA ILE A 101 -2.71 9.64 -6.17
C ILE A 101 -3.73 8.75 -5.43
N ALA A 102 -3.31 7.69 -4.74
CA ALA A 102 -4.21 6.76 -4.05
C ALA A 102 -5.25 7.44 -3.14
N PRO A 103 -4.94 8.51 -2.38
CA PRO A 103 -5.94 9.24 -1.60
C PRO A 103 -7.06 9.84 -2.46
N LEU A 104 -6.77 10.34 -3.67
CA LEU A 104 -7.78 10.87 -4.59
C LEU A 104 -8.78 9.79 -5.00
N ILE A 105 -8.24 8.63 -5.40
CA ILE A 105 -9.05 7.48 -5.78
C ILE A 105 -9.85 6.98 -4.58
N SER A 106 -9.22 6.87 -3.42
CA SER A 106 -9.86 6.44 -2.18
C SER A 106 -11.01 7.38 -1.77
N THR A 107 -10.80 8.69 -1.81
CA THR A 107 -11.84 9.68 -1.51
C THR A 107 -12.98 9.61 -2.53
N GLY A 108 -12.66 9.48 -3.83
CA GLY A 108 -13.69 9.34 -4.87
C GLY A 108 -14.55 8.10 -4.67
N LEU A 109 -13.93 6.97 -4.35
CA LEU A 109 -14.63 5.72 -4.03
C LEU A 109 -15.44 5.84 -2.73
N ALA A 110 -14.91 6.51 -1.71
CA ALA A 110 -15.61 6.72 -0.44
C ALA A 110 -16.91 7.53 -0.64
N VAL A 111 -16.84 8.63 -1.39
CA VAL A 111 -18.02 9.43 -1.74
C VAL A 111 -19.01 8.62 -2.59
N ALA A 112 -18.53 7.85 -3.57
CA ALA A 112 -19.39 7.12 -4.49
C ALA A 112 -20.10 5.91 -3.86
N PHE A 113 -19.42 5.16 -2.97
CA PHE A 113 -19.94 3.90 -2.43
C PHE A 113 -20.41 3.99 -0.98
N PHE A 114 -19.91 4.95 -0.20
CA PHE A 114 -20.19 5.08 1.24
C PHE A 114 -20.97 6.34 1.61
N ASP A 115 -21.43 7.11 0.61
CA ASP A 115 -22.22 8.34 0.77
C ASP A 115 -21.55 9.36 1.73
N GLU A 116 -20.20 9.37 1.74
CA GLU A 116 -19.44 10.32 2.56
C GLU A 116 -19.68 11.75 2.09
N LYS A 117 -20.11 12.61 3.01
CA LYS A 117 -20.31 14.04 2.73
C LYS A 117 -18.96 14.71 2.51
N ILE A 118 -18.78 15.31 1.33
CA ILE A 118 -17.60 16.10 1.01
C ILE A 118 -17.52 17.30 1.96
N THR A 119 -16.55 17.28 2.85
CA THR A 119 -16.26 18.43 3.72
C THR A 119 -15.28 19.39 3.04
N PRO A 120 -15.33 20.69 3.34
CA PRO A 120 -14.35 21.65 2.83
C PRO A 120 -12.90 21.25 3.17
N LEU A 121 -12.69 20.65 4.35
CA LEU A 121 -11.38 20.18 4.79
C LEU A 121 -10.86 19.02 3.94
N LEU A 122 -11.73 18.08 3.56
CA LEU A 122 -11.40 16.98 2.65
C LEU A 122 -10.96 17.52 1.29
N LEU A 123 -11.70 18.47 0.71
CA LEU A 123 -11.35 19.14 -0.54
C LEU A 123 -9.97 19.81 -0.49
N VAL A 124 -9.67 20.56 0.58
CA VAL A 124 -8.37 21.21 0.76
C VAL A 124 -7.24 20.19 0.90
N GLY A 125 -7.46 19.11 1.67
CA GLY A 125 -6.47 18.04 1.81
C GLY A 125 -6.19 17.33 0.48
N THR A 126 -7.24 16.95 -0.23
CA THR A 126 -7.16 16.26 -1.52
C THR A 126 -6.49 17.12 -2.60
N THR A 127 -6.82 18.41 -2.69
CA THR A 127 -6.16 19.36 -3.60
C THR A 127 -4.70 19.60 -3.24
N SER A 128 -4.36 19.70 -1.94
CA SER A 128 -2.97 19.82 -1.48
C SER A 128 -2.13 18.59 -1.87
N ILE A 129 -2.71 17.39 -1.79
CA ILE A 129 -2.08 16.15 -2.27
C ILE A 129 -1.82 16.23 -3.78
N ILE A 130 -2.81 16.65 -4.58
CA ILE A 130 -2.63 16.82 -6.04
C ILE A 130 -1.45 17.76 -6.33
N VAL A 131 -1.42 18.93 -5.68
CA VAL A 131 -0.37 19.93 -5.90
C VAL A 131 1.00 19.38 -5.53
N GLY A 132 1.12 18.69 -4.39
CA GLY A 132 2.37 18.04 -3.98
C GLY A 132 2.85 16.98 -4.97
N ILE A 133 1.94 16.18 -5.52
CA ILE A 133 2.27 15.16 -6.53
C ILE A 133 2.75 15.81 -7.82
N ILE A 134 2.06 16.85 -8.30
CA ILE A 134 2.45 17.57 -9.52
C ILE A 134 3.84 18.19 -9.32
N ALA A 135 4.11 18.80 -8.16
CA ALA A 135 5.43 19.35 -7.86
C ALA A 135 6.52 18.29 -7.93
N ILE A 136 6.34 17.13 -7.26
CA ILE A 136 7.32 16.03 -7.28
C ILE A 136 7.47 15.43 -8.68
N ALA A 137 6.38 15.27 -9.43
CA ALA A 137 6.43 14.70 -10.77
C ALA A 137 7.11 15.63 -11.80
N THR A 138 7.05 16.94 -11.56
CA THR A 138 7.64 17.97 -12.43
C THR A 138 9.09 18.31 -12.03
N ASP A 139 9.53 17.94 -10.83
CA ASP A 139 10.91 18.05 -10.32
C ASP A 139 11.83 16.99 -10.98
N ASN A 140 11.83 16.99 -12.31
CA ASN A 140 12.63 16.15 -13.18
C ASN A 140 13.52 17.04 -14.07
N SER A 141 14.11 18.05 -13.45
CA SER A 141 15.22 18.87 -13.99
C SER A 141 16.52 18.50 -13.30
#